data_AF-A0A2S6TL36-F1
#
_entry.id   AF-A0A2S6TL36-F1
#
_cell.length_a   1.000
_cell.length_b   1.000
_cell.length_c   1.000
_cell.angle_alpha   90.00
_cell.angle_beta   90.00
_cell.angle_gamma   90.00
#
_symmetry.space_group_name_H-M   'P 1'
#
loop_
_entity.id
_entity.type
_entity.pdbx_description
1 polymer ?
#
loop_
_entity_poly.entity_id
_entity_poly.type
_entity_poly.pdbx_seq_one_letter_code
_entity_poly.pdbx_strand_id
1 'polypeptide(L)'
;IPESAQDLNAFVTVVALIVGVAQVVFFINLFWSLRNGKQAGPNPWKACSLEWRTAQVPPGHGNFDDLPVVYRWAYDYGVPGADEDFIPQDLPPAQVSTGKGG
;
A
#
# COMPACT_ATOMS: atom_id res chain seq x y z
N ILE A 1 31.57 -35.07 3.20
CA ILE A 1 30.95 -33.74 3.41
C ILE A 1 31.47 -33.23 4.74
N PRO A 2 31.98 -31.98 4.85
CA PRO A 2 32.45 -31.41 6.12
C PRO A 2 31.33 -31.35 7.17
N GLU A 3 31.67 -31.47 8.44
CA GLU A 3 30.73 -31.36 9.57
C GLU A 3 29.99 -30.01 9.55
N SER A 4 30.72 -28.92 9.32
CA SER A 4 30.13 -27.58 9.17
C SER A 4 29.07 -27.47 8.08
N ALA A 5 29.16 -28.28 7.02
CA ALA A 5 28.15 -28.32 5.97
C ALA A 5 26.89 -29.10 6.40
N GLN A 6 27.03 -30.09 7.29
CA GLN A 6 25.87 -30.79 7.88
C GLN A 6 25.10 -29.87 8.83
N ASP A 7 25.82 -29.14 9.70
CA ASP A 7 25.22 -28.18 10.63
C ASP A 7 24.49 -27.06 9.89
N LEU A 8 25.09 -26.53 8.82
CA LEU A 8 24.46 -25.52 7.97
C LEU A 8 23.18 -26.05 7.30
N ASN A 9 23.18 -27.28 6.78
CA ASN A 9 21.99 -27.89 6.18
C ASN A 9 20.87 -28.08 7.21
N ALA A 10 21.20 -28.50 8.44
CA ALA A 10 20.24 -28.65 9.52
C ALA A 10 19.63 -27.29 9.91
N PHE A 11 20.46 -26.26 10.04
CA PHE A 11 20.00 -24.89 10.30
C PHE A 11 19.07 -24.38 9.19
N VAL A 12 19.48 -24.52 7.92
CA VAL A 12 18.65 -24.11 6.76
C VAL A 12 17.32 -24.84 6.76
N THR A 13 17.29 -26.12 7.12
CA THR A 13 16.05 -26.90 7.24
C THR A 13 15.12 -26.31 8.29
N VAL A 14 15.64 -25.93 9.47
CA VAL A 14 14.85 -25.27 10.51
C VAL A 14 14.25 -23.95 10.00
N VAL A 15 15.07 -23.11 9.35
CA VAL A 15 14.60 -21.84 8.77
C VAL A 15 13.53 -22.08 7.70
N ALA A 16 13.73 -23.09 6.83
CA ALA A 16 12.76 -23.44 5.79
C ALA A 16 11.41 -23.88 6.39
N LEU A 17 11.42 -24.64 7.48
CA LEU A 17 10.19 -25.01 8.20
C LEU A 17 9.49 -23.80 8.80
N ILE A 18 10.23 -22.86 9.40
CA ILE A 18 9.67 -21.61 9.94
C ILE A 18 9.01 -20.78 8.83
N VAL A 19 9.70 -20.61 7.70
CA VAL A 19 9.15 -19.92 6.53
C VAL A 19 7.91 -20.65 6.01
N GLY A 20 7.93 -21.99 5.96
CA GLY A 20 6.78 -22.81 5.59
C GLY A 20 5.55 -22.54 6.47
N VAL A 21 5.73 -22.47 7.79
CA VAL A 21 4.64 -22.13 8.72
C VAL A 21 4.16 -20.69 8.50
N ALA A 22 5.06 -19.73 8.29
CA ALA A 22 4.67 -18.35 7.99
C ALA A 22 3.83 -18.24 6.71
N GLN A 23 4.14 -19.03 5.67
CA GLN A 23 3.32 -19.12 4.45
C GLN A 23 1.93 -19.68 4.73
N VAL A 24 1.79 -20.70 5.59
CA VAL A 24 0.47 -21.23 6.00
C VAL A 24 -0.37 -20.15 6.68
N VAL A 25 0.22 -19.39 7.60
CA VAL A 25 -0.46 -18.25 8.26
C VAL A 25 -0.89 -17.20 7.24
N PHE A 26 -0.02 -16.87 6.27
CA PHE A 26 -0.35 -15.96 5.18
C PHE A 26 -1.54 -16.43 4.34
N PHE A 27 -1.58 -17.71 3.95
CA PHE A 27 -2.70 -18.26 3.18
C PHE A 27 -4.01 -18.25 3.96
N ILE A 28 -3.98 -18.62 5.26
CA ILE A 28 -5.16 -18.51 6.12
C ILE A 28 -5.69 -17.08 6.13
N ASN A 29 -4.80 -16.09 6.33
CA ASN A 29 -5.18 -14.68 6.32
C ASN A 29 -5.74 -14.23 4.96
N LEU A 30 -5.13 -14.65 3.86
CA LEU A 30 -5.55 -14.32 2.49
C LEU A 30 -6.96 -14.84 2.22
N PHE A 31 -7.21 -16.13 2.43
CA PHE A 31 -8.52 -16.74 2.16
C PHE A 31 -9.60 -16.24 3.11
N TRP A 32 -9.25 -15.96 4.37
CA TRP A 32 -10.18 -15.34 5.31
C TRP A 32 -10.54 -13.92 4.87
N SER A 33 -9.56 -13.10 4.49
CA SER A 33 -9.78 -11.73 4.04
C SER A 33 -10.62 -11.65 2.77
N LEU A 34 -10.43 -12.58 1.83
CA LEU A 34 -11.24 -12.65 0.60
C LEU A 34 -12.72 -12.94 0.87
N ARG A 35 -13.04 -13.70 1.92
CA ARG A 35 -14.43 -14.12 2.23
C ARG A 35 -15.11 -13.23 3.25
N ASN A 36 -14.38 -12.81 4.29
CA ASN A 36 -14.92 -12.16 5.49
C ASN A 36 -14.25 -10.82 5.80
N GLY A 37 -13.28 -10.38 5.00
CA GLY A 37 -12.58 -9.11 5.20
C GLY A 37 -13.49 -7.91 4.98
N LYS A 38 -13.15 -6.79 5.64
CA LYS A 38 -13.81 -5.50 5.37
C LYS A 38 -13.43 -5.03 3.96
N GLN A 39 -14.41 -4.52 3.22
CA GLN A 39 -14.15 -3.89 1.92
C GLN A 39 -13.26 -2.67 2.13
N ALA A 40 -12.17 -2.59 1.38
CA ALA A 40 -11.32 -1.41 1.33
C ALA A 40 -12.01 -0.32 0.50
N GLY A 41 -11.91 0.93 0.95
CA GLY A 41 -12.26 2.08 0.10
C GLY A 41 -11.23 2.31 -1.01
N PRO A 42 -11.38 3.36 -1.82
CA PRO A 42 -10.50 3.63 -2.96
C PRO A 42 -9.03 3.82 -2.60
N ASN A 43 -8.75 4.39 -1.43
CA ASN A 43 -7.40 4.67 -0.95
C ASN A 43 -7.33 4.44 0.57
N PRO A 44 -7.26 3.18 1.03
CA PRO A 44 -7.26 2.86 2.46
C PRO A 44 -5.96 3.28 3.15
N TRP A 45 -4.89 3.53 2.38
CA TRP A 45 -3.56 3.88 2.89
C TRP A 45 -3.28 5.37 2.89
N LYS A 46 -4.24 6.20 2.43
CA LYS A 46 -4.03 7.64 2.25
C LYS A 46 -2.76 7.95 1.43
N ALA A 47 -2.52 7.18 0.38
CA ALA A 47 -1.36 7.39 -0.50
C ALA A 47 -1.58 8.58 -1.45
N CYS A 48 -0.51 9.32 -1.77
CA CYS A 48 -0.62 10.52 -2.62
C CYS A 48 -0.65 10.21 -4.12
N SER A 49 -0.11 9.06 -4.55
CA SER A 49 0.09 8.72 -5.96
C SER A 49 -1.21 8.52 -6.75
N LEU A 50 -1.13 8.76 -8.07
CA LEU A 50 -2.28 8.62 -8.99
C LEU A 50 -2.86 7.19 -9.07
N GLU A 51 -2.10 6.15 -8.72
CA GLU A 51 -2.62 4.77 -8.73
C GLU A 51 -3.83 4.58 -7.79
N TRP A 52 -3.97 5.45 -6.78
CA TRP A 52 -5.09 5.48 -5.83
C TRP A 52 -6.21 6.45 -6.23
N ARG A 53 -6.18 6.96 -7.46
CA ARG A 53 -7.10 7.98 -8.00
C ARG A 53 -7.91 7.48 -9.20
N THR A 54 -8.05 6.16 -9.30
CA THR A 54 -8.87 5.52 -10.33
C THR A 54 -10.36 5.77 -10.08
N ALA A 55 -11.15 5.88 -11.15
CA ALA A 55 -12.57 6.23 -11.07
C ALA A 55 -13.44 5.15 -10.40
N GLN A 56 -13.04 3.88 -10.56
CA GLN A 56 -13.68 2.72 -9.94
C GLN A 56 -12.67 1.87 -9.16
N VAL A 57 -13.16 1.21 -8.11
CA VAL A 57 -12.39 0.25 -7.31
C VAL A 57 -13.14 -1.09 -7.32
N PRO A 58 -12.58 -2.16 -7.91
CA PRO A 58 -11.24 -2.25 -8.53
C PRO A 58 -11.11 -1.45 -9.84
N PRO A 59 -9.88 -1.00 -10.21
CA PRO A 59 -9.64 -0.27 -11.46
C PRO A 59 -10.09 -1.07 -12.69
N GLY A 60 -10.89 -0.42 -13.54
CA GLY A 60 -11.30 -0.98 -14.83
C GLY A 60 -10.35 -0.57 -15.96
N HIS A 61 -10.67 -1.00 -17.19
CA HIS A 61 -9.94 -0.55 -18.37
C HIS A 61 -10.06 0.97 -18.54
N GLY A 62 -8.98 1.62 -18.98
CA GLY A 62 -8.88 3.08 -19.07
C GLY A 62 -8.16 3.72 -17.88
N ASN A 63 -8.19 3.11 -16.69
CA ASN A 63 -7.63 3.58 -15.40
C ASN A 63 -8.20 4.94 -14.89
N PHE A 64 -8.24 5.96 -15.75
CA PHE A 64 -8.73 7.31 -15.49
C PHE A 64 -9.73 7.70 -16.59
N ASP A 65 -10.81 8.41 -16.22
CA ASP A 65 -11.80 8.91 -17.20
C ASP A 65 -11.18 10.02 -18.08
N ASP A 66 -10.43 10.92 -17.44
CA ASP A 66 -9.68 12.00 -18.07
C ASP A 66 -8.20 11.94 -17.67
N LEU A 67 -7.31 12.57 -18.45
CA LEU A 67 -5.88 12.64 -18.11
C LEU A 67 -5.68 13.52 -16.86
N PRO A 68 -5.19 12.98 -15.73
CA PRO A 68 -5.04 13.75 -14.50
C PRO A 68 -3.90 14.77 -14.62
N VAL A 69 -4.11 15.96 -14.05
CA VAL A 69 -3.07 16.99 -13.91
C VAL A 69 -2.31 16.74 -12.61
N VAL A 70 -0.98 16.68 -12.68
CA VAL A 70 -0.12 16.45 -11.50
C VAL A 70 0.40 17.78 -10.98
N TYR A 71 0.10 18.09 -9.72
CA TYR A 71 0.52 19.33 -9.05
C TYR A 71 1.70 19.13 -8.09
N ARG A 72 1.98 17.89 -7.67
CA ARG A 72 2.97 17.56 -6.63
C ARG A 72 3.55 16.15 -6.78
N TRP A 73 4.55 15.83 -5.96
CA TRP A 73 5.21 14.53 -5.97
C TRP A 73 4.35 13.40 -5.38
N ALA A 74 4.61 12.16 -5.80
CA ALA A 74 3.86 10.97 -5.39
C ALA A 74 4.01 10.60 -3.90
N TYR A 75 4.96 11.21 -3.19
CA TYR A 75 5.27 10.96 -1.77
C TYR A 75 5.31 12.26 -0.96
N ASP A 76 4.60 13.30 -1.42
CA ASP A 76 4.57 14.61 -0.77
C ASP A 76 3.62 14.59 0.44
N TYR A 77 4.04 13.88 1.49
CA TYR A 77 3.35 13.80 2.77
C TYR A 77 3.81 14.91 3.72
N GLY A 78 2.96 15.30 4.67
CA GLY A 78 3.32 16.26 5.72
C GLY A 78 3.65 17.65 5.20
N VAL A 79 3.02 18.08 4.10
CA VAL A 79 3.26 19.40 3.49
C VAL A 79 3.00 20.50 4.53
N PRO A 80 3.98 21.36 4.86
CA PRO A 80 3.82 22.37 5.89
C PRO A 80 2.63 23.30 5.63
N GLY A 81 1.73 23.40 6.61
CA GLY A 81 0.56 24.26 6.56
C GLY A 81 -0.69 23.62 5.96
N ALA A 82 -0.60 22.41 5.39
CA ALA A 82 -1.77 21.62 5.03
C ALA A 82 -2.40 20.98 6.28
N ASP A 83 -3.72 20.83 6.28
CA ASP A 83 -4.44 20.20 7.40
C ASP A 83 -4.28 18.68 7.42
N GLU A 84 -4.19 18.06 6.24
CA GLU A 84 -4.03 16.62 6.07
C GLU A 84 -2.56 16.27 5.80
N ASP A 85 -2.11 15.16 6.37
CA ASP A 85 -0.76 14.61 6.15
C ASP A 85 -0.57 14.04 4.74
N PHE A 86 -1.67 13.80 4.01
CA PHE A 86 -1.64 13.31 2.65
C PHE A 86 -2.41 14.25 1.72
N ILE A 87 -1.81 14.57 0.58
CA ILE A 87 -2.45 15.35 -0.47
C ILE A 87 -2.31 14.58 -1.79
N PRO A 88 -3.42 14.15 -2.41
CA PRO A 88 -3.39 13.49 -3.72
C PRO A 88 -2.64 14.30 -4.78
N GLN A 89 -1.89 13.66 -5.68
CA GLN A 89 -1.13 14.34 -6.73
C GLN A 89 -1.98 15.24 -7.64
N ASP A 90 -3.24 14.87 -7.83
CA ASP A 90 -4.23 15.53 -8.69
C ASP A 90 -5.08 16.58 -7.98
N LEU A 91 -4.89 16.82 -6.68
CA LEU A 91 -5.62 17.88 -5.98
C LEU A 91 -5.03 19.26 -6.32
N PRO A 92 -5.77 20.20 -6.91
CA PRO A 92 -5.23 21.53 -7.21
C PRO A 92 -4.77 22.25 -5.93
N PRO A 93 -3.69 23.05 -5.94
CA PRO A 93 -3.20 23.77 -4.77
C PRO A 93 -4.26 24.66 -4.09
N ALA A 94 -5.17 25.23 -4.88
CA ALA A 94 -6.28 26.06 -4.37
C ALA A 94 -7.34 25.27 -3.57
N GLN A 95 -7.36 23.94 -3.70
CA GLN A 95 -8.28 23.04 -2.98
C GLN A 95 -7.61 22.34 -1.79
N VAL A 96 -6.32 22.59 -1.56
CA VAL A 96 -5.63 22.09 -0.38
C VAL A 96 -6.13 22.87 0.83
N SER A 97 -6.75 22.17 1.78
CA SER A 97 -7.12 22.77 3.06
C SER A 97 -5.86 23.13 3.83
N THR A 98 -5.79 24.38 4.29
CA THR A 98 -4.66 24.89 5.08
C THR A 98 -5.18 25.46 6.40
N GLY A 99 -4.44 25.20 7.47
CA GLY A 99 -4.88 25.45 8.85
C GLY A 99 -4.95 26.92 9.28
N LYS A 100 -5.20 27.86 8.37
CA LYS A 100 -5.38 29.28 8.72
C LYS A 100 -6.58 29.92 8.03
N GLY A 101 -7.69 29.84 8.76
CA GLY A 101 -8.81 30.79 8.73
C GLY A 101 -9.34 31.00 10.15
N GLY A 102 -8.60 31.78 10.95
CA GLY A 102 -9.03 32.42 12.19
C GLY A 102 -8.68 33.90 12.12
#